data_AF-A0A5J4UGJ3-F1
#
_entry.id   AF-A0A5J4UGJ3-F1
#
_cell.length_a   1.000
_cell.length_b   1.000
_cell.length_c   1.000
_cell.angle_alpha   90.00
_cell.angle_beta   90.00
_cell.angle_gamma   90.00
#
_symmetry.space_group_name_H-M   'P 1'
#
loop_
_entity.id
_entity.type
_entity.pdbx_description
1 polymer ?
#
loop_
_entity_poly.entity_id
_entity_poly.type
_entity_poly.pdbx_seq_one_letter_code
_entity_poly.pdbx_strand_id
1 'polypeptide(L)'
;MEDIIITIDLKAGTYIEPRIRIISERMTMKGEGIQNTIIRNDITSEDKTSCLLSIEPDNTECKLDINDIAFEQQNYGSINDDALIMIYYGEVRLQSCSFRQTDLSIQHNTPYIRIKQKQVALSGISISNSNFSYNTAAIEVIPGGGVILNGCNFTNIIGAASISAVISEIQSDLIMYNCKFLNCQSYSGSIPSGSTISISSTFQQDFSNNIVQSILKSPACIFTQCQFTGNTGQVNSEIQFLAVNGLIVIWMKSNPIIYNETTNSTHSSVNFLGNTEGTEKLDQLLLTNIDQRLFIFYVALTGNDLNTGSKLSPLRMISHAIAMLNRSAGYKEIFIMKGVFDEPQIVSRDITYILTGLGSHATSLCNSKTEENCILWLERGSNIMVQDCTMFKYSEISITARMIDCDPWSRIIVRRCVMFNDVTAEFGVKFNAGLLSVVFTSGGIFDSVFQNSQMTNSDSIRIGSQTDDFDFDLIEKNSDGSCQFVSDDAEPENNPPQVLFEFYNVTFRHLSSNEPSTPSVDIFS
;
A
#
# COMPACT_ATOMS: atom_id res chain seq x y z
N MET A 1 -25.73 29.34 19.87
CA MET A 1 -24.85 30.52 19.90
C MET A 1 -24.39 30.72 18.47
N GLU A 2 -24.45 31.94 17.93
CA GLU A 2 -23.93 32.20 16.59
C GLU A 2 -22.40 32.09 16.63
N ASP A 3 -21.80 31.32 15.73
CA ASP A 3 -20.35 31.23 15.53
C ASP A 3 -19.83 32.61 15.09
N ILE A 4 -19.35 33.42 16.04
CA ILE A 4 -18.72 34.71 15.71
C ILE A 4 -17.35 34.42 15.11
N ILE A 5 -17.19 34.71 13.81
CA ILE A 5 -15.90 34.64 13.12
C ILE A 5 -15.13 35.93 13.40
N ILE A 6 -13.99 35.82 14.09
CA ILE A 6 -13.08 36.96 14.28
C ILE A 6 -12.11 37.01 13.10
N THR A 7 -12.10 38.14 12.38
CA THR A 7 -11.11 38.39 11.32
C THR A 7 -10.13 39.48 11.76
N ILE A 8 -8.83 39.18 11.68
CA ILE A 8 -7.73 40.11 11.96
C ILE A 8 -7.02 40.39 10.64
N ASP A 9 -7.19 41.60 10.11
CA ASP A 9 -6.49 42.08 8.93
C ASP A 9 -5.22 42.85 9.35
N LEU A 10 -4.06 42.27 9.07
CA LEU A 10 -2.75 42.86 9.28
C LEU A 10 -2.32 43.62 8.02
N LYS A 11 -2.03 44.91 8.19
CA LYS A 11 -1.52 45.76 7.11
C LYS A 11 -0.07 45.44 6.77
N ALA A 12 0.41 45.94 5.63
CA ALA A 12 1.83 45.89 5.33
C ALA A 12 2.64 46.53 6.47
N GLY A 13 3.66 45.82 6.95
CA GLY A 13 4.48 46.21 8.08
C GLY A 13 5.15 45.02 8.76
N THR A 14 6.08 45.35 9.66
CA THR A 14 6.74 44.38 10.55
C THR A 14 6.17 44.55 11.95
N TYR A 15 5.57 43.47 12.47
CA TYR A 15 4.99 43.38 13.80
C TYR A 15 5.93 42.56 14.69
N ILE A 16 6.49 43.16 15.73
CA ILE A 16 7.37 42.46 16.66
C ILE A 16 6.51 42.01 17.84
N GLU A 17 6.24 40.73 17.92
CA GLU A 17 5.33 40.16 18.92
C GLU A 17 6.04 39.08 19.75
N PRO A 18 5.93 39.15 21.09
CA PRO A 18 6.53 38.14 21.95
C PRO A 18 5.68 36.86 21.96
N ARG A 19 4.34 36.98 21.90
CA ARG A 19 3.40 35.85 21.94
C ARG A 19 1.99 36.28 21.52
N ILE A 20 1.33 35.43 20.76
CA ILE A 20 -0.05 35.52 20.28
C ILE A 20 -0.79 34.28 20.79
N ARG A 21 -1.85 34.49 21.57
CA ARG A 21 -2.67 33.42 22.16
C ARG A 21 -4.04 33.40 21.52
N ILE A 22 -4.44 32.25 20.99
CA ILE A 22 -5.72 32.08 20.29
C ILE A 22 -6.75 31.48 21.26
N ILE A 23 -7.69 32.32 21.69
CA ILE A 23 -8.79 31.96 22.62
C ILE A 23 -10.17 31.92 21.95
N SER A 24 -10.24 32.19 20.64
CA SER A 24 -11.50 32.23 19.89
C SER A 24 -11.78 30.90 19.19
N GLU A 25 -13.03 30.45 19.22
CA GLU A 25 -13.47 29.23 18.53
C GLU A 25 -13.29 29.31 17.01
N ARG A 26 -13.34 30.52 16.42
CA ARG A 26 -13.17 30.69 14.97
C ARG A 26 -12.49 32.00 14.63
N MET A 27 -11.27 31.91 14.10
CA MET A 27 -10.43 33.05 13.79
C MET A 27 -9.79 32.93 12.40
N THR A 28 -9.74 34.06 11.70
CA THR A 28 -8.93 34.24 10.50
C THR A 28 -7.94 35.38 10.72
N MET A 29 -6.65 35.13 10.52
CA MET A 29 -5.60 36.15 10.51
C MET A 29 -5.07 36.28 9.08
N LYS A 30 -5.05 37.49 8.54
CA LYS A 30 -4.71 37.73 7.14
C LYS A 30 -3.74 38.89 6.97
N GLY A 31 -2.65 38.66 6.25
CA GLY A 31 -1.70 39.70 5.82
C GLY A 31 -1.97 40.23 4.40
N GLU A 32 -1.18 41.22 3.98
CA GLU A 32 -1.16 41.77 2.62
C GLU A 32 -0.09 41.10 1.73
N GLY A 33 0.36 39.90 2.11
CA GLY A 33 1.35 39.08 1.38
C GLY A 33 2.64 38.86 2.15
N ILE A 34 3.31 37.72 1.92
CA ILE A 34 4.56 37.31 2.60
C ILE A 34 5.74 38.27 2.44
N GLN A 35 5.69 39.17 1.45
CA GLN A 35 6.71 40.21 1.25
C GLN A 35 6.39 41.50 2.00
N ASN A 36 5.13 41.68 2.41
CA ASN A 36 4.60 42.94 2.94
C ASN A 36 4.24 42.86 4.42
N THR A 37 3.73 41.73 4.89
CA THR A 37 3.29 41.54 6.27
C THR A 37 4.18 40.52 6.96
N ILE A 38 4.95 40.99 7.94
CA ILE A 38 5.94 40.20 8.68
C ILE A 38 5.58 40.22 10.17
N ILE A 39 5.46 39.05 10.78
CA ILE A 39 5.43 38.91 12.25
C ILE A 39 6.77 38.34 12.68
N ARG A 40 7.49 39.10 13.51
CA ARG A 40 8.82 38.77 13.98
C ARG A 40 8.80 38.46 15.47
N ASN A 41 9.41 37.35 15.84
CA ASN A 41 9.67 36.98 17.22
C ASN A 41 11.14 37.27 17.57
N ASP A 42 11.37 38.42 18.23
CA ASP A 42 12.69 38.86 18.67
C ASP A 42 12.98 38.38 20.10
N ILE A 43 13.73 37.28 20.22
CA ILE A 43 14.18 36.73 21.50
C ILE A 43 15.44 37.48 21.95
N THR A 44 15.24 38.55 22.70
CA THR A 44 16.32 39.43 23.20
C THR A 44 16.70 39.17 24.67
N SER A 45 16.04 38.22 25.34
CA SER A 45 16.26 37.88 26.76
C SER A 45 15.72 36.49 27.07
N GLU A 46 16.23 35.83 28.12
CA GLU A 46 15.81 34.47 28.54
C GLU A 46 14.32 34.38 28.94
N ASP A 47 13.69 35.51 29.31
CA ASP A 47 12.26 35.56 29.68
C ASP A 47 11.30 35.48 28.47
N LYS A 48 11.81 35.52 27.23
CA LYS A 48 10.98 35.48 26.02
C LYS A 48 10.88 34.04 25.51
N THR A 49 9.64 33.57 25.33
CA THR A 49 9.36 32.25 24.77
C THR A 49 9.69 32.21 23.29
N SER A 50 10.16 31.03 22.84
CA SER A 50 10.31 30.76 21.41
C SER A 50 8.96 30.49 20.71
N CYS A 51 7.87 30.42 21.46
CA CYS A 51 6.50 30.25 20.98
C CYS A 51 5.82 31.59 20.71
N LEU A 52 5.76 31.96 19.43
CA LEU A 52 5.04 33.13 18.96
C LEU A 52 3.54 32.87 18.91
N LEU A 53 3.08 31.70 18.47
CA LEU A 53 1.65 31.43 18.32
C LEU A 53 1.25 30.10 18.93
N SER A 54 0.24 30.13 19.81
CA SER A 54 -0.35 28.95 20.44
C SER A 54 -1.87 29.09 20.58
N ILE A 55 -2.58 27.97 20.43
CA ILE A 55 -4.00 27.85 20.79
C ILE A 55 -4.09 27.48 22.27
N GLU A 56 -4.92 28.20 23.03
CA GLU A 56 -5.04 27.94 24.47
C GLU A 56 -5.79 26.63 24.75
N PRO A 57 -5.46 25.90 25.85
CA PRO A 57 -5.98 24.55 26.10
C PRO A 57 -7.49 24.44 26.30
N ASP A 58 -8.16 25.55 26.63
CA ASP A 58 -9.62 25.64 26.77
C ASP A 58 -10.34 25.78 25.41
N ASN A 59 -9.60 25.97 24.32
CA ASN A 59 -10.12 26.18 22.97
C ASN A 59 -9.82 24.99 22.04
N THR A 60 -10.24 23.80 22.45
CA THR A 60 -9.89 22.53 21.79
C THR A 60 -10.46 22.36 20.39
N GLU A 61 -11.58 23.03 20.09
CA GLU A 61 -12.32 22.94 18.81
C GLU A 61 -12.11 24.17 17.92
N CYS A 62 -11.07 24.98 18.21
CA CYS A 62 -10.74 26.18 17.44
C CYS A 62 -10.61 25.90 15.93
N LYS A 63 -11.14 26.78 15.09
CA LYS A 63 -10.85 26.85 13.65
C LYS A 63 -10.01 28.08 13.36
N LEU A 64 -8.74 27.88 13.05
CA LEU A 64 -7.75 28.94 12.83
C LEU A 64 -7.24 28.92 11.39
N ASP A 65 -7.53 29.97 10.65
CA ASP A 65 -6.98 30.21 9.31
C ASP A 65 -5.95 31.35 9.37
N ILE A 66 -4.71 31.11 8.92
CA ILE A 66 -3.64 32.12 8.83
C ILE A 66 -3.18 32.23 7.38
N ASN A 67 -3.27 33.42 6.81
CA ASN A 67 -3.04 33.64 5.39
C ASN A 67 -2.05 34.78 5.13
N ASP A 68 -1.16 34.59 4.14
CA ASP A 68 -0.39 35.67 3.51
C ASP A 68 0.55 36.44 4.46
N ILE A 69 1.18 35.73 5.41
CA ILE A 69 2.05 36.30 6.45
C ILE A 69 3.44 35.65 6.41
N ALA A 70 4.49 36.46 6.57
CA ALA A 70 5.84 35.98 6.84
C ALA A 70 6.11 35.93 8.35
N PHE A 71 6.62 34.80 8.81
CA PHE A 71 7.09 34.60 10.17
C PHE A 71 8.61 34.61 10.20
N GLU A 72 9.15 35.45 11.09
CA GLU A 72 10.58 35.57 11.32
C GLU A 72 10.90 35.25 12.78
N GLN A 73 12.02 34.57 13.00
CA GLN A 73 12.51 34.31 14.35
C GLN A 73 14.02 34.52 14.43
N GLN A 74 14.43 35.24 15.48
CA GLN A 74 15.80 35.36 15.93
C GLN A 74 15.96 34.40 17.13
N ASN A 75 16.26 33.12 16.90
CA ASN A 75 16.27 32.15 18.00
C ASN A 75 17.60 32.18 18.77
N TYR A 76 17.51 32.34 20.09
CA TYR A 76 18.57 32.11 21.07
C TYR A 76 17.94 31.40 22.28
N GLY A 77 18.06 30.07 22.36
CA GLY A 77 17.71 29.36 23.60
C GLY A 77 17.15 27.94 23.45
N SER A 78 17.42 27.12 24.47
CA SER A 78 16.78 25.82 24.71
C SER A 78 15.71 26.02 25.79
N ILE A 79 14.45 26.18 25.38
CA ILE A 79 13.33 26.05 26.31
C ILE A 79 12.55 24.81 25.85
N ASN A 80 12.43 23.87 26.78
CA ASN A 80 11.82 22.56 26.60
C ASN A 80 10.54 22.63 25.76
N ASP A 81 10.44 21.76 24.75
CA ASP A 81 9.21 21.46 24.01
C ASP A 81 8.47 22.63 23.33
N ASP A 82 9.12 23.79 23.15
CA ASP A 82 8.56 24.93 22.40
C ASP A 82 8.86 24.88 20.88
N ALA A 83 8.05 25.57 20.09
CA ALA A 83 8.18 25.82 18.64
C ALA A 83 7.66 27.24 18.32
N LEU A 84 8.05 27.84 17.19
CA LEU A 84 7.53 29.17 16.80
C LEU A 84 5.99 29.19 16.74
N ILE A 85 5.40 28.12 16.19
CA ILE A 85 3.96 27.89 16.16
C ILE A 85 3.66 26.50 16.74
N MET A 86 2.82 26.48 17.78
CA MET A 86 2.40 25.27 18.49
C MET A 86 0.94 24.96 18.16
N ILE A 87 0.72 23.83 17.49
CA ILE A 87 -0.62 23.37 17.07
C ILE A 87 -0.98 22.09 17.84
N TYR A 88 -1.53 22.28 19.04
CA TYR A 88 -1.95 21.19 19.93
C TYR A 88 -3.46 20.95 19.94
N TYR A 89 -4.22 21.89 19.41
CA TYR A 89 -5.67 21.94 19.49
C TYR A 89 -6.25 22.50 18.19
N GLY A 90 -7.52 22.20 17.90
CA GLY A 90 -8.27 22.78 16.80
C GLY A 90 -7.95 22.27 15.39
N GLU A 91 -8.69 22.80 14.42
CA GLU A 91 -8.43 22.73 12.99
C GLU A 91 -7.59 23.95 12.59
N VAL A 92 -6.37 23.73 12.10
CA VAL A 92 -5.46 24.83 11.75
C VAL A 92 -5.08 24.77 10.29
N ARG A 93 -5.26 25.90 9.58
CA ARG A 93 -4.86 26.06 8.19
C ARG A 93 -3.90 27.24 8.05
N LEU A 94 -2.73 26.98 7.49
CA LEU A 94 -1.81 28.04 7.06
C LEU A 94 -1.75 28.04 5.53
N GLN A 95 -1.99 29.19 4.93
CA GLN A 95 -1.97 29.35 3.47
C GLN A 95 -1.05 30.48 3.05
N SER A 96 -0.17 30.21 2.08
CA SER A 96 0.73 31.21 1.51
C SER A 96 1.55 31.92 2.60
N CYS A 97 2.05 31.19 3.59
CA CYS A 97 2.91 31.75 4.65
C CYS A 97 4.38 31.41 4.40
N SER A 98 5.30 32.23 4.89
CA SER A 98 6.74 31.94 4.80
C SER A 98 7.42 31.96 6.16
N PHE A 99 8.41 31.09 6.36
CA PHE A 99 9.21 31.02 7.58
C PHE A 99 10.67 31.23 7.23
N ARG A 100 11.33 32.14 7.95
CA ARG A 100 12.75 32.45 7.74
C ARG A 100 13.44 32.81 9.04
N GLN A 101 14.73 32.50 9.08
CA GLN A 101 15.60 32.86 10.19
C GLN A 101 16.21 34.24 9.91
N THR A 102 16.25 35.09 10.94
CA THR A 102 16.80 36.45 10.77
C THR A 102 18.33 36.47 10.79
N ASP A 103 18.97 35.51 11.47
CA ASP A 103 20.43 35.38 11.57
C ASP A 103 20.89 33.93 11.42
N LEU A 104 21.38 33.57 10.24
CA LEU A 104 21.87 32.22 9.91
C LEU A 104 23.13 31.79 10.66
N SER A 105 23.85 32.72 11.29
CA SER A 105 25.05 32.38 12.08
C SER A 105 24.72 31.66 13.38
N ILE A 106 23.45 31.72 13.80
CA ILE A 106 22.94 31.11 15.02
C ILE A 106 22.21 29.81 14.65
N GLN A 107 22.27 28.81 15.53
CA GLN A 107 21.57 27.55 15.34
C GLN A 107 20.23 27.56 16.09
N HIS A 108 19.13 27.27 15.39
CA HIS A 108 17.79 27.14 15.97
C HIS A 108 17.64 25.78 16.66
N ASN A 109 17.34 25.78 17.95
CA ASN A 109 17.09 24.55 18.73
C ASN A 109 15.61 24.17 18.82
N THR A 110 14.72 24.99 18.26
CA THR A 110 13.27 24.76 18.23
C THR A 110 12.74 24.79 16.79
N PRO A 111 11.74 23.96 16.46
CA PRO A 111 11.15 23.93 15.13
C PRO A 111 10.32 25.20 14.89
N TYR A 112 10.04 25.51 13.63
CA TYR A 112 9.06 26.56 13.32
C TYR A 112 7.64 26.12 13.64
N ILE A 113 7.30 24.87 13.34
CA ILE A 113 5.94 24.36 13.53
C ILE A 113 6.03 23.03 14.25
N ARG A 114 5.33 22.90 15.38
CA ARG A 114 5.11 21.63 16.06
C ARG A 114 3.63 21.27 16.09
N ILE A 115 3.31 20.05 15.64
CA ILE A 115 1.95 19.57 15.38
C ILE A 115 1.66 18.35 16.26
N LYS A 116 0.63 18.44 17.09
CA LYS A 116 0.08 17.35 17.92
C LYS A 116 -1.40 17.07 17.64
N GLN A 117 -1.94 17.63 16.56
CA GLN A 117 -3.34 17.51 16.19
C GLN A 117 -3.48 17.04 14.73
N LYS A 118 -4.53 16.28 14.42
CA LYS A 118 -4.70 15.59 13.12
C LYS A 118 -5.19 16.49 11.99
N GLN A 119 -5.86 17.59 12.32
CA GLN A 119 -6.57 18.46 11.37
C GLN A 119 -5.75 19.70 11.00
N VAL A 120 -4.47 19.50 10.64
CA VAL A 120 -3.57 20.58 10.22
C VAL A 120 -3.35 20.54 8.72
N ALA A 121 -3.60 21.65 8.04
CA ALA A 121 -3.34 21.81 6.61
C ALA A 121 -2.39 22.98 6.35
N LEU A 122 -1.29 22.69 5.68
CA LEU A 122 -0.25 23.64 5.31
C LEU A 122 -0.21 23.75 3.78
N SER A 123 -0.59 24.89 3.22
CA SER A 123 -0.70 25.08 1.77
C SER A 123 0.16 26.25 1.28
N GLY A 124 1.01 26.02 0.28
CA GLY A 124 1.88 27.06 -0.27
C GLY A 124 2.87 27.62 0.74
N ILE A 125 3.30 26.81 1.73
CA ILE A 125 4.26 27.25 2.75
C ILE A 125 5.66 27.32 2.14
N SER A 126 6.40 28.38 2.43
CA SER A 126 7.80 28.53 2.04
C SER A 126 8.70 28.58 3.28
N ILE A 127 9.52 27.55 3.50
CA ILE A 127 10.58 27.57 4.52
C ILE A 127 11.91 27.68 3.81
N SER A 128 12.65 28.75 4.08
CA SER A 128 13.87 29.04 3.34
C SER A 128 14.97 29.61 4.22
N ASN A 129 16.21 29.21 3.95
CA ASN A 129 17.42 29.72 4.59
C ASN A 129 17.30 29.65 6.11
N SER A 130 17.37 28.42 6.64
CA SER A 130 17.22 28.16 8.07
C SER A 130 18.31 27.20 8.53
N ASN A 131 18.91 27.51 9.68
CA ASN A 131 19.99 26.76 10.29
C ASN A 131 19.54 26.22 11.64
N PHE A 132 19.05 24.99 11.65
CA PHE A 132 18.59 24.26 12.83
C PHE A 132 19.68 23.40 13.45
N SER A 133 19.45 23.01 14.70
CA SER A 133 20.24 22.03 15.41
C SER A 133 20.19 20.67 14.74
N TYR A 134 21.21 19.84 14.96
CA TYR A 134 21.20 18.44 14.53
C TYR A 134 20.14 17.60 15.25
N ASN A 135 19.42 18.20 16.20
CA ASN A 135 18.33 17.60 16.96
C ASN A 135 16.95 18.17 16.58
N THR A 136 16.89 19.11 15.64
CA THR A 136 15.68 19.90 15.37
C THR A 136 15.33 19.83 13.88
N ALA A 137 14.06 19.55 13.59
CA ALA A 137 13.52 19.70 12.24
C ALA A 137 12.84 21.05 12.04
N ALA A 138 12.63 21.48 10.79
CA ALA A 138 11.88 22.72 10.54
C ALA A 138 10.39 22.58 10.93
N ILE A 139 9.80 21.42 10.61
CA ILE A 139 8.46 21.01 11.02
C ILE A 139 8.55 19.69 11.77
N GLU A 140 7.91 19.63 12.94
CA GLU A 140 7.81 18.43 13.75
C GLU A 140 6.35 18.01 13.93
N VAL A 141 6.01 16.80 13.48
CA VAL A 141 4.75 16.13 13.80
C VAL A 141 5.06 15.14 14.91
N ILE A 142 4.48 15.33 16.09
CA ILE A 142 4.71 14.51 17.27
C ILE A 142 3.51 13.58 17.51
N PRO A 143 3.60 12.57 18.40
CA PRO A 143 2.50 11.62 18.63
C PRO A 143 1.15 12.32 18.90
N GLY A 144 0.12 11.90 18.16
CA GLY A 144 -1.21 12.50 18.10
C GLY A 144 -1.42 13.43 16.90
N GLY A 145 -0.33 13.94 16.30
CA GLY A 145 -0.34 14.85 15.18
C GLY A 145 -0.58 14.19 13.82
N GLY A 146 -1.12 14.96 12.88
CA GLY A 146 -1.27 14.61 11.46
C GLY A 146 -1.27 15.90 10.64
N VAL A 147 -0.76 15.84 9.41
CA VAL A 147 -0.60 17.04 8.58
C VAL A 147 -0.73 16.75 7.10
N ILE A 148 -1.42 17.66 6.42
CA ILE A 148 -1.48 17.73 4.95
C ILE A 148 -0.62 18.91 4.49
N LEU A 149 0.40 18.64 3.67
CA LEU A 149 1.23 19.64 3.01
C LEU A 149 0.90 19.69 1.52
N ASN A 150 0.54 20.86 1.00
CA ASN A 150 0.19 21.04 -0.41
C ASN A 150 0.94 22.21 -1.04
N GLY A 151 1.80 21.93 -2.02
CA GLY A 151 2.57 22.96 -2.73
C GLY A 151 3.60 23.67 -1.86
N CYS A 152 4.12 23.01 -0.82
CA CYS A 152 5.09 23.59 0.10
C CYS A 152 6.51 23.51 -0.44
N ASN A 153 7.31 24.56 -0.22
CA ASN A 153 8.70 24.66 -0.64
C ASN A 153 9.63 24.75 0.57
N PHE A 154 10.63 23.89 0.59
CA PHE A 154 11.69 23.81 1.58
C PHE A 154 13.02 24.05 0.85
N THR A 155 13.76 25.09 1.21
CA THR A 155 14.97 25.50 0.47
C THR A 155 16.11 25.90 1.39
N ASN A 156 17.31 25.36 1.18
CA ASN A 156 18.51 25.65 1.97
C ASN A 156 18.25 25.49 3.49
N ILE A 157 17.63 24.38 3.88
CA ILE A 157 17.41 24.04 5.29
C ILE A 157 18.58 23.18 5.77
N ILE A 158 19.24 23.61 6.83
CA ILE A 158 20.28 22.87 7.54
C ILE A 158 19.68 22.41 8.87
N GLY A 159 19.82 21.14 9.26
CA GLY A 159 19.27 20.64 10.53
C GLY A 159 19.26 19.14 10.65
N ALA A 160 18.41 18.60 11.53
CA ALA A 160 18.17 17.15 11.62
C ALA A 160 17.37 16.62 10.43
N ALA A 161 16.35 17.37 10.02
CA ALA A 161 15.48 17.10 8.88
C ALA A 161 14.78 18.40 8.46
N SER A 162 14.22 18.46 7.26
CA SER A 162 13.21 19.47 6.93
C SER A 162 11.88 19.14 7.62
N ILE A 163 11.52 17.87 7.67
CA ILE A 163 10.31 17.38 8.36
C ILE A 163 10.67 16.14 9.17
N SER A 164 10.28 16.13 10.44
CA SER A 164 10.28 14.95 11.30
C SER A 164 8.84 14.61 11.68
N ALA A 165 8.41 13.38 11.47
CA ALA A 165 7.05 12.95 11.78
C ALA A 165 7.02 11.64 12.57
N VAL A 166 6.32 11.66 13.70
CA VAL A 166 6.01 10.49 14.52
C VAL A 166 4.52 10.22 14.41
N ILE A 167 4.14 9.28 13.55
CA ILE A 167 2.73 8.90 13.35
C ILE A 167 2.34 7.84 14.38
N SER A 168 1.24 8.03 15.10
CA SER A 168 0.98 7.22 16.30
C SER A 168 -0.45 6.70 16.45
N GLU A 169 -1.40 7.23 15.70
CA GLU A 169 -2.82 6.94 15.87
C GLU A 169 -3.56 6.87 14.53
N ILE A 170 -4.81 6.39 14.58
CA ILE A 170 -5.75 6.45 13.46
C ILE A 170 -5.85 7.89 12.97
N GLN A 171 -5.71 8.11 11.65
CA GLN A 171 -5.74 9.43 10.98
C GLN A 171 -4.61 10.40 11.38
N SER A 172 -3.57 9.95 12.08
CA SER A 172 -2.32 10.71 12.24
C SER A 172 -1.47 10.61 10.96
N ASP A 173 -2.05 11.04 9.85
CA ASP A 173 -1.46 10.84 8.52
C ASP A 173 -0.45 11.95 8.20
N LEU A 174 0.60 11.60 7.45
CA LEU A 174 1.49 12.55 6.80
C LEU A 174 1.22 12.53 5.31
N ILE A 175 0.58 13.58 4.78
CA ILE A 175 0.15 13.63 3.39
C ILE A 175 0.83 14.81 2.71
N MET A 176 1.51 14.56 1.59
CA MET A 176 2.29 15.56 0.86
C MET A 176 1.94 15.55 -0.63
N TYR A 177 1.54 16.72 -1.14
CA TYR A 177 1.22 16.95 -2.55
C TYR A 177 2.08 18.10 -3.09
N ASN A 178 2.74 17.89 -4.23
CA ASN A 178 3.47 18.94 -4.96
C ASN A 178 4.51 19.69 -4.11
N CYS A 179 5.10 19.04 -3.11
CA CYS A 179 6.09 19.65 -2.24
C CYS A 179 7.50 19.60 -2.86
N LYS A 180 8.32 20.62 -2.61
CA LYS A 180 9.70 20.70 -3.14
C LYS A 180 10.71 20.86 -2.02
N PHE A 181 11.79 20.10 -2.10
CA PHE A 181 12.93 20.16 -1.20
C PHE A 181 14.18 20.42 -2.02
N LEU A 182 14.79 21.59 -1.82
CA LEU A 182 15.92 22.07 -2.61
C LEU A 182 17.10 22.41 -1.70
N ASN A 183 18.25 21.76 -1.93
CA ASN A 183 19.50 21.99 -1.22
C ASN A 183 19.38 21.88 0.32
N CYS A 184 18.54 20.98 0.81
CA CYS A 184 18.43 20.69 2.24
C CYS A 184 19.57 19.79 2.70
N GLN A 185 20.16 20.09 3.86
CA GLN A 185 21.25 19.36 4.47
C GLN A 185 20.79 18.77 5.81
N SER A 186 20.88 17.45 5.94
CA SER A 186 20.35 16.71 7.09
C SER A 186 21.43 15.91 7.81
N TYR A 187 21.48 16.06 9.14
CA TYR A 187 22.49 15.46 10.02
C TYR A 187 21.82 14.62 11.11
N SER A 188 22.44 13.50 11.50
CA SER A 188 21.91 12.69 12.60
C SER A 188 22.24 13.31 13.96
N GLY A 189 21.22 13.47 14.80
CA GLY A 189 21.34 13.80 16.21
C GLY A 189 20.39 12.95 17.06
N SER A 190 19.64 13.59 17.97
CA SER A 190 18.62 12.93 18.81
C SER A 190 17.39 12.50 18.02
N ILE A 191 17.03 13.25 16.97
CA ILE A 191 16.22 12.72 15.89
C ILE A 191 17.21 11.84 15.11
N PRO A 192 17.04 10.51 15.05
CA PRO A 192 17.97 9.60 14.38
C PRO A 192 17.86 9.69 12.84
N SER A 193 17.78 10.91 12.34
CA SER A 193 17.53 11.26 10.95
C SER A 193 18.79 11.78 10.34
N GLY A 194 19.30 11.10 9.32
CA GLY A 194 20.29 11.68 8.41
C GLY A 194 19.69 12.04 7.06
N SER A 195 18.37 12.27 6.97
CA SER A 195 17.63 12.43 5.70
C SER A 195 16.75 13.68 5.71
N THR A 196 16.34 14.14 4.52
CA THR A 196 15.53 15.36 4.36
C THR A 196 14.18 15.24 5.08
N ILE A 197 13.56 14.05 5.03
CA ILE A 197 12.35 13.71 5.76
C ILE A 197 12.63 12.49 6.64
N SER A 198 12.21 12.57 7.90
CA SER A 198 12.32 11.49 8.87
C SER A 198 10.95 11.08 9.38
N ILE A 199 10.65 9.80 9.33
CA ILE A 199 9.35 9.26 9.71
C ILE A 199 9.55 8.10 10.67
N SER A 200 8.88 8.14 11.81
CA SER A 200 8.77 7.01 12.72
C SER A 200 7.31 6.73 13.03
N SER A 201 7.03 5.52 13.51
CA SER A 201 5.70 5.15 13.97
C SER A 201 5.74 4.53 15.35
N THR A 202 4.83 4.99 16.21
CA THR A 202 4.53 4.40 17.51
C THR A 202 3.16 3.70 17.53
N PHE A 203 2.54 3.52 16.36
CA PHE A 203 1.21 2.94 16.21
C PHE A 203 1.16 1.45 16.55
N GLN A 204 0.58 1.10 17.69
CA GLN A 204 0.45 -0.30 18.11
C GLN A 204 -0.95 -0.85 17.80
N GLN A 205 -1.01 -1.97 17.07
CA GLN A 205 -2.24 -2.73 16.88
C GLN A 205 -1.96 -4.24 16.78
N ASP A 206 -2.98 -5.06 17.01
CA ASP A 206 -2.90 -6.51 16.81
C ASP A 206 -2.93 -6.84 15.31
N PHE A 207 -1.76 -6.80 14.69
CA PHE A 207 -1.54 -7.28 13.33
C PHE A 207 -1.47 -8.80 13.23
N SER A 208 -1.50 -9.54 14.34
CA SER A 208 -1.46 -11.02 14.29
C SER A 208 -2.85 -11.59 14.04
N ASN A 209 -3.87 -11.06 14.72
CA ASN A 209 -5.23 -11.59 14.65
C ASN A 209 -6.20 -10.73 13.84
N ASN A 210 -5.89 -9.45 13.60
CA ASN A 210 -6.83 -8.50 12.97
C ASN A 210 -6.21 -7.72 11.80
N ILE A 211 -5.38 -8.38 10.97
CA ILE A 211 -4.58 -7.76 9.90
C ILE A 211 -5.36 -6.71 9.08
N VAL A 212 -6.53 -7.06 8.53
CA VAL A 212 -7.30 -6.15 7.67
C VAL A 212 -7.78 -4.91 8.42
N GLN A 213 -8.38 -5.10 9.61
CA GLN A 213 -8.82 -3.98 10.43
C GLN A 213 -7.63 -3.14 10.91
N SER A 214 -6.49 -3.77 11.12
CA SER A 214 -5.26 -3.10 11.53
C SER A 214 -4.65 -2.27 10.42
N ILE A 215 -4.65 -2.78 9.18
CA ILE A 215 -4.26 -2.02 7.98
C ILE A 215 -5.18 -0.81 7.79
N LEU A 216 -6.51 -1.01 7.85
CA LEU A 216 -7.50 0.07 7.62
C LEU A 216 -7.44 1.19 8.67
N LYS A 217 -6.89 0.90 9.85
CA LYS A 217 -6.73 1.86 10.95
C LYS A 217 -5.30 2.42 11.05
N SER A 218 -4.36 1.88 10.28
CA SER A 218 -2.97 2.32 10.31
C SER A 218 -2.83 3.74 9.76
N PRO A 219 -1.96 4.57 10.34
CA PRO A 219 -1.65 5.88 9.77
C PRO A 219 -0.97 5.72 8.41
N ALA A 220 -1.24 6.66 7.51
CA ALA A 220 -0.71 6.67 6.15
C ALA A 220 0.37 7.75 5.97
N CYS A 221 1.36 7.43 5.14
CA CYS A 221 2.31 8.40 4.60
C CYS A 221 2.15 8.47 3.08
N ILE A 222 1.74 9.62 2.55
CA ILE A 222 1.43 9.79 1.13
C ILE A 222 2.32 10.87 0.56
N PHE A 223 3.05 10.56 -0.52
CA PHE A 223 3.90 11.49 -1.26
C PHE A 223 3.50 11.50 -2.73
N THR A 224 2.93 12.59 -3.20
CA THR A 224 2.49 12.74 -4.59
C THR A 224 3.12 13.99 -5.19
N GLN A 225 3.81 13.80 -6.32
CA GLN A 225 4.46 14.86 -7.10
C GLN A 225 5.48 15.68 -6.29
N CYS A 226 6.08 15.06 -5.27
CA CYS A 226 7.16 15.68 -4.49
C CYS A 226 8.47 15.68 -5.28
N GLN A 227 9.28 16.72 -5.11
CA GLN A 227 10.57 16.91 -5.79
C GLN A 227 11.69 17.10 -4.77
N PHE A 228 12.79 16.38 -4.96
CA PHE A 228 14.00 16.47 -4.14
C PHE A 228 15.17 16.82 -5.07
N THR A 229 15.93 17.88 -4.77
CA THR A 229 17.01 18.35 -5.66
C THR A 229 18.15 18.92 -4.83
N GLY A 230 19.37 18.40 -5.05
CA GLY A 230 20.57 18.91 -4.37
C GLY A 230 20.58 18.67 -2.85
N ASN A 231 19.69 17.82 -2.33
CA ASN A 231 19.65 17.50 -0.92
C ASN A 231 20.81 16.56 -0.55
N THR A 232 21.34 16.71 0.66
CA THR A 232 22.43 15.88 1.17
C THR A 232 22.11 15.44 2.59
N GLY A 233 22.41 14.20 2.90
CA GLY A 233 22.15 13.60 4.21
C GLY A 233 23.30 12.71 4.67
N GLN A 234 23.45 12.52 5.98
CA GLN A 234 24.33 11.49 6.52
C GLN A 234 23.90 10.09 6.05
N VAL A 235 22.60 9.89 5.92
CA VAL A 235 22.04 8.74 5.23
C VAL A 235 21.82 9.21 3.80
N ASN A 236 22.38 8.49 2.82
CA ASN A 236 22.23 8.82 1.40
C ASN A 236 20.80 8.51 0.92
N SER A 237 19.80 9.13 1.53
CA SER A 237 18.38 9.01 1.26
C SER A 237 17.64 10.31 1.54
N GLU A 238 16.55 10.51 0.80
CA GLU A 238 15.70 11.68 0.89
C GLU A 238 14.67 11.50 1.99
N ILE A 239 14.21 10.26 2.18
CA ILE A 239 13.26 9.85 3.21
C ILE A 239 13.84 8.71 4.02
N GLN A 240 13.77 8.81 5.34
CA GLN A 240 14.19 7.74 6.25
C GLN A 240 13.03 7.29 7.14
N PHE A 241 12.84 5.98 7.23
CA PHE A 241 11.88 5.34 8.13
C PHE A 241 12.60 4.75 9.35
N LEU A 242 12.22 5.19 10.54
CA LEU A 242 12.87 4.89 11.81
C LEU A 242 11.97 4.06 12.73
N ALA A 243 12.50 2.94 13.24
CA ALA A 243 11.96 2.19 14.37
C ALA A 243 10.43 2.01 14.33
N VAL A 244 9.92 1.57 13.19
CA VAL A 244 8.48 1.46 12.91
C VAL A 244 7.87 0.32 13.73
N ASN A 245 7.28 0.63 14.88
CA ASN A 245 6.47 -0.35 15.61
C ASN A 245 5.05 -0.24 15.09
N GLY A 246 4.69 -1.02 14.06
CA GLY A 246 3.39 -0.99 13.41
C GLY A 246 3.50 -1.09 11.90
N LEU A 247 2.35 -0.98 11.22
CA LEU A 247 2.31 -0.86 9.77
C LEU A 247 2.27 0.60 9.34
N ILE A 248 3.17 1.00 8.44
CA ILE A 248 3.04 2.27 7.70
C ILE A 248 2.62 1.94 6.28
N VAL A 249 1.51 2.53 5.85
CA VAL A 249 1.07 2.47 4.45
C VAL A 249 1.68 3.63 3.71
N ILE A 250 2.53 3.34 2.72
CA ILE A 250 3.20 4.36 1.91
C ILE A 250 2.61 4.37 0.50
N TRP A 251 2.18 5.56 0.05
CA TRP A 251 1.80 5.81 -1.35
C TRP A 251 2.80 6.81 -1.97
N MET A 252 3.50 6.41 -3.03
CA MET A 252 4.46 7.28 -3.72
C MET A 252 4.14 7.43 -5.21
N LYS A 253 3.94 8.67 -5.64
CA LYS A 253 3.83 9.06 -7.05
C LYS A 253 4.75 10.24 -7.33
N SER A 254 6.05 10.01 -7.39
CA SER A 254 7.09 11.03 -7.52
C SER A 254 8.22 10.57 -8.43
N ASN A 255 9.02 11.51 -8.93
CA ASN A 255 10.35 11.22 -9.51
C ASN A 255 11.17 10.33 -8.54
N PRO A 256 12.18 9.56 -8.99
CA PRO A 256 12.86 8.57 -8.15
C PRO A 256 13.34 9.17 -6.83
N ILE A 257 12.70 8.77 -5.73
CA ILE A 257 13.07 9.13 -4.36
C ILE A 257 13.98 8.02 -3.84
N ILE A 258 15.11 8.40 -3.25
CA ILE A 258 15.98 7.47 -2.51
C ILE A 258 15.45 7.38 -1.07
N TYR A 259 15.20 6.19 -0.56
CA TYR A 259 14.77 5.98 0.83
C TYR A 259 15.67 5.00 1.56
N ASN A 260 15.70 5.09 2.88
CA ASN A 260 16.39 4.13 3.76
C ASN A 260 15.47 3.66 4.89
N GLU A 261 15.57 2.39 5.25
CA GLU A 261 14.83 1.77 6.35
C GLU A 261 15.81 1.28 7.42
N THR A 262 15.60 1.73 8.66
CA THR A 262 16.30 1.20 9.84
C THR A 262 15.28 0.59 10.79
N THR A 263 15.10 -0.73 10.70
CA THR A 263 14.15 -1.50 11.53
C THR A 263 14.87 -2.13 12.71
N ASN A 264 14.52 -1.71 13.94
CA ASN A 264 15.04 -2.31 15.18
C ASN A 264 14.06 -3.31 15.83
N SER A 265 12.91 -3.61 15.22
CA SER A 265 11.91 -4.53 15.79
C SER A 265 11.55 -5.68 14.84
N THR A 266 11.26 -6.85 15.40
CA THR A 266 10.86 -8.08 14.69
C THR A 266 9.48 -8.01 14.05
N HIS A 267 8.78 -6.87 14.16
CA HIS A 267 7.41 -6.66 13.69
C HIS A 267 7.23 -5.36 12.88
N SER A 268 8.33 -4.67 12.52
CA SER A 268 8.26 -3.48 11.66
C SER A 268 7.78 -3.89 10.26
N SER A 269 6.64 -3.37 9.80
CA SER A 269 6.16 -3.63 8.43
C SER A 269 5.94 -2.30 7.71
N VAL A 270 6.59 -2.13 6.57
CA VAL A 270 6.32 -1.01 5.65
C VAL A 270 5.61 -1.60 4.44
N ASN A 271 4.34 -1.22 4.20
CA ASN A 271 3.59 -1.67 3.03
C ASN A 271 3.54 -0.56 1.99
N PHE A 272 4.04 -0.87 0.80
CA PHE A 272 4.07 0.04 -0.35
C PHE A 272 2.89 -0.23 -1.27
N LEU A 273 1.86 0.62 -1.23
CA LEU A 273 0.64 0.43 -2.01
C LEU A 273 0.66 1.14 -3.38
N GLY A 274 1.83 1.58 -3.84
CA GLY A 274 1.97 2.11 -5.19
C GLY A 274 3.32 2.77 -5.44
N ASN A 275 3.99 2.34 -6.51
CA ASN A 275 5.09 3.06 -7.12
C ASN A 275 4.85 3.14 -8.64
N THR A 276 5.13 4.30 -9.23
CA THR A 276 5.00 4.55 -10.68
C THR A 276 6.35 4.60 -11.41
N GLU A 277 7.48 4.75 -10.69
CA GLU A 277 8.84 4.79 -11.27
C GLU A 277 9.91 4.19 -10.34
N GLY A 278 10.90 3.46 -10.88
CA GLY A 278 12.03 2.92 -10.08
C GLY A 278 11.77 1.57 -9.39
N THR A 279 10.99 0.69 -10.01
CA THR A 279 10.67 -0.66 -9.50
C THR A 279 11.90 -1.53 -9.19
N GLU A 280 13.04 -1.29 -9.85
CA GLU A 280 14.27 -2.08 -9.69
C GLU A 280 14.82 -2.16 -8.25
N LYS A 281 14.66 -1.11 -7.44
CA LYS A 281 15.09 -1.12 -6.03
C LYS A 281 14.07 -1.77 -5.11
N LEU A 282 12.78 -1.71 -5.47
CA LEU A 282 11.71 -2.42 -4.75
C LEU A 282 11.84 -3.93 -4.98
N ASP A 283 12.17 -4.33 -6.22
CA ASP A 283 12.53 -5.71 -6.58
C ASP A 283 13.70 -6.22 -5.74
N GLN A 284 14.74 -5.39 -5.55
CA GLN A 284 15.87 -5.73 -4.69
C GLN A 284 15.45 -5.87 -3.23
N LEU A 285 14.64 -4.97 -2.69
CA LEU A 285 14.13 -5.03 -1.30
C LEU A 285 13.30 -6.29 -1.04
N LEU A 286 12.38 -6.63 -1.96
CA LEU A 286 11.58 -7.85 -1.92
C LEU A 286 12.44 -9.13 -1.95
N LEU A 287 13.53 -9.11 -2.72
CA LEU A 287 14.45 -10.24 -2.84
C LEU A 287 15.51 -10.32 -1.75
N THR A 288 15.88 -9.21 -1.11
CA THR A 288 16.91 -9.17 -0.07
C THR A 288 16.40 -9.53 1.32
N ASN A 289 15.08 -9.43 1.58
CA ASN A 289 14.53 -9.60 2.92
C ASN A 289 13.88 -10.99 3.13
N ILE A 290 14.56 -12.04 2.66
CA ILE A 290 14.08 -13.44 2.76
C ILE A 290 14.00 -13.91 4.22
N ASP A 291 14.80 -13.32 5.10
CA ASP A 291 14.87 -13.69 6.52
C ASP A 291 13.79 -12.99 7.38
N GLN A 292 13.18 -11.91 6.90
CA GLN A 292 12.06 -11.25 7.57
C GLN A 292 10.75 -11.58 6.85
N ARG A 293 9.95 -12.39 7.53
CA ARG A 293 8.64 -12.96 7.18
C ARG A 293 7.55 -11.90 6.94
N LEU A 294 7.74 -11.01 5.97
CA LEU A 294 6.86 -9.87 5.69
C LEU A 294 5.74 -10.27 4.71
N PHE A 295 4.51 -9.84 5.01
CA PHE A 295 3.41 -9.80 4.04
C PHE A 295 3.52 -8.46 3.29
N ILE A 296 4.10 -8.48 2.09
CA ILE A 296 4.21 -7.27 1.26
C ILE A 296 3.12 -7.34 0.19
N PHE A 297 2.23 -6.34 0.20
CA PHE A 297 1.27 -6.09 -0.88
C PHE A 297 1.86 -5.03 -1.79
N TYR A 298 2.16 -5.38 -3.04
CA TYR A 298 2.48 -4.40 -4.07
C TYR A 298 1.36 -4.38 -5.11
N VAL A 299 0.81 -3.18 -5.32
CA VAL A 299 -0.20 -2.90 -6.34
C VAL A 299 0.37 -1.83 -7.28
N ALA A 300 0.56 -2.18 -8.55
CA ALA A 300 0.99 -1.21 -9.54
C ALA A 300 -0.21 -0.29 -9.88
N LEU A 301 -0.11 0.99 -9.53
CA LEU A 301 -1.19 1.97 -9.78
C LEU A 301 -1.36 2.30 -11.28
N THR A 302 -0.33 2.03 -12.07
CA THR A 302 -0.35 2.10 -13.53
C THR A 302 0.46 0.91 -14.04
N GLY A 303 -0.22 -0.19 -14.37
CA GLY A 303 0.42 -1.31 -15.06
C GLY A 303 1.09 -0.82 -16.35
N ASN A 304 2.28 -1.35 -16.65
CA ASN A 304 2.94 -1.14 -17.93
C ASN A 304 3.07 -2.50 -18.63
N ASP A 305 2.18 -2.76 -19.58
CA ASP A 305 2.10 -4.03 -20.32
C ASP A 305 3.25 -4.21 -21.34
N LEU A 306 4.23 -3.29 -21.39
CA LEU A 306 5.32 -3.31 -22.36
C LEU A 306 6.62 -3.96 -21.85
N ASN A 307 6.69 -4.38 -20.58
CA ASN A 307 7.93 -4.91 -20.00
C ASN A 307 7.92 -6.44 -19.89
N THR A 308 8.88 -7.12 -20.54
CA THR A 308 8.99 -8.59 -20.60
C THR A 308 9.67 -9.24 -19.39
N GLY A 309 10.05 -8.47 -18.36
CA GLY A 309 10.83 -8.94 -17.21
C GLY A 309 12.20 -9.54 -17.54
N SER A 310 12.95 -9.92 -16.51
CA SER A 310 14.19 -10.72 -16.65
C SER A 310 14.44 -11.56 -15.39
N LYS A 311 15.37 -12.52 -15.45
CA LYS A 311 15.78 -13.32 -14.29
C LYS A 311 16.30 -12.47 -13.11
N LEU A 312 16.80 -11.26 -13.39
CA LEU A 312 17.27 -10.29 -12.39
C LEU A 312 16.19 -9.27 -11.98
N SER A 313 15.04 -9.25 -12.66
CA SER A 313 13.92 -8.33 -12.41
C SER A 313 12.59 -9.01 -12.78
N PRO A 314 12.20 -10.08 -12.07
CA PRO A 314 11.04 -10.89 -12.44
C PRO A 314 9.71 -10.14 -12.26
N LEU A 315 9.69 -9.13 -11.38
CA LEU A 315 8.48 -8.38 -11.02
C LEU A 315 8.04 -7.36 -12.08
N ARG A 316 8.89 -7.10 -13.09
CA ARG A 316 8.56 -6.26 -14.24
C ARG A 316 7.48 -6.83 -15.15
N MET A 317 7.13 -8.11 -15.02
CA MET A 317 5.99 -8.72 -15.73
C MET A 317 4.64 -8.46 -15.05
N ILE A 318 4.65 -7.98 -13.80
CA ILE A 318 3.44 -7.89 -12.97
C ILE A 318 2.69 -6.61 -13.31
N SER A 319 1.51 -6.76 -13.91
CA SER A 319 0.71 -5.64 -14.40
C SER A 319 -0.13 -4.95 -13.33
N HIS A 320 -0.65 -5.68 -12.34
CA HIS A 320 -1.54 -5.08 -11.33
C HIS A 320 -1.21 -5.43 -9.87
N ALA A 321 -0.85 -6.68 -9.54
CA ALA A 321 -0.58 -7.03 -8.14
C ALA A 321 0.38 -8.20 -7.93
N ILE A 322 1.15 -8.15 -6.84
CA ILE A 322 1.85 -9.30 -6.25
C ILE A 322 1.47 -9.43 -4.77
N ALA A 323 1.25 -10.67 -4.34
CA ALA A 323 1.10 -11.03 -2.93
C ALA A 323 2.17 -12.07 -2.57
N MET A 324 3.06 -11.74 -1.63
CA MET A 324 3.93 -12.73 -1.00
C MET A 324 3.24 -13.27 0.24
N LEU A 325 2.85 -14.55 0.21
CA LEU A 325 2.13 -15.19 1.29
C LEU A 325 3.08 -16.08 2.11
N ASN A 326 3.11 -15.89 3.43
CA ASN A 326 3.97 -16.67 4.32
C ASN A 326 3.36 -18.05 4.64
N ARG A 327 4.18 -19.11 4.51
CA ARG A 327 3.89 -20.52 4.84
C ARG A 327 3.53 -20.75 6.32
N SER A 328 3.98 -19.91 7.24
CA SER A 328 3.91 -20.18 8.69
C SER A 328 2.62 -19.72 9.39
N ALA A 329 1.63 -19.18 8.68
CA ALA A 329 0.49 -18.50 9.30
C ALA A 329 -0.86 -18.96 8.74
N GLY A 330 -1.18 -20.25 8.90
CA GLY A 330 -2.53 -20.77 8.65
C GLY A 330 -3.08 -20.48 7.24
N TYR A 331 -4.40 -20.61 7.12
CA TYR A 331 -5.17 -20.42 5.90
C TYR A 331 -5.08 -18.97 5.39
N LYS A 332 -4.95 -18.79 4.07
CA LYS A 332 -4.89 -17.47 3.41
C LYS A 332 -6.05 -17.32 2.45
N GLU A 333 -6.64 -16.13 2.37
CA GLU A 333 -7.72 -15.83 1.42
C GLU A 333 -7.37 -14.58 0.62
N ILE A 334 -7.49 -14.68 -0.71
CA ILE A 334 -7.31 -13.62 -1.68
C ILE A 334 -8.68 -13.30 -2.26
N PHE A 335 -9.14 -12.05 -2.06
CA PHE A 335 -10.38 -11.56 -2.65
C PHE A 335 -10.10 -10.82 -3.96
N ILE A 336 -10.72 -11.29 -5.04
CA ILE A 336 -10.69 -10.61 -6.33
C ILE A 336 -11.95 -9.75 -6.45
N MET A 337 -11.74 -8.45 -6.55
CA MET A 337 -12.83 -7.49 -6.62
C MET A 337 -13.62 -7.61 -7.93
N LYS A 338 -14.69 -6.82 -8.07
CA LYS A 338 -15.48 -6.74 -9.30
C LYS A 338 -14.62 -6.15 -10.43
N GLY A 339 -14.58 -6.81 -11.58
CA GLY A 339 -13.81 -6.36 -12.74
C GLY A 339 -13.24 -7.51 -13.59
N VAL A 340 -12.47 -7.14 -14.62
CA VAL A 340 -11.68 -8.06 -15.44
C VAL A 340 -10.21 -7.84 -15.10
N PHE A 341 -9.51 -8.90 -14.71
CA PHE A 341 -8.11 -8.90 -14.32
C PHE A 341 -7.32 -9.73 -15.32
N ASP A 342 -6.45 -9.06 -16.07
CA ASP A 342 -5.58 -9.66 -17.07
C ASP A 342 -4.17 -9.78 -16.51
N GLU A 343 -3.84 -10.97 -15.99
CA GLU A 343 -2.57 -11.27 -15.33
C GLU A 343 -1.78 -12.30 -16.12
N PRO A 344 -0.44 -12.15 -16.23
CA PRO A 344 0.37 -13.04 -17.05
C PRO A 344 0.39 -14.48 -16.53
N GLN A 345 0.48 -14.69 -15.21
CA GLN A 345 0.44 -16.00 -14.56
C GLN A 345 0.38 -15.82 -13.04
N ILE A 346 -0.38 -16.67 -12.35
CA ILE A 346 -0.37 -16.81 -10.90
C ILE A 346 0.33 -18.15 -10.58
N VAL A 347 1.50 -18.08 -9.94
CA VAL A 347 2.28 -19.27 -9.55
C VAL A 347 2.17 -19.49 -8.05
N SER A 348 1.90 -20.72 -7.65
CA SER A 348 1.84 -21.15 -6.24
C SER A 348 2.80 -22.29 -5.98
N ARG A 349 3.46 -22.27 -4.81
CA ARG A 349 4.33 -23.35 -4.34
C ARG A 349 4.27 -23.47 -2.82
N ASP A 350 4.16 -24.70 -2.31
CA ASP A 350 4.28 -25.02 -0.87
C ASP A 350 3.35 -24.17 0.05
N ILE A 351 2.14 -23.83 -0.42
CA ILE A 351 1.22 -22.93 0.28
C ILE A 351 -0.25 -23.35 0.16
N THR A 352 -1.07 -22.98 1.16
CA THR A 352 -2.53 -23.19 1.16
C THR A 352 -3.30 -21.87 1.15
N TYR A 353 -4.18 -21.65 0.16
CA TYR A 353 -5.01 -20.44 0.10
C TYR A 353 -6.33 -20.59 -0.70
N ILE A 354 -7.28 -19.66 -0.49
CA ILE A 354 -8.45 -19.46 -1.37
C ILE A 354 -8.22 -18.25 -2.27
N LEU A 355 -8.64 -18.36 -3.51
CA LEU A 355 -8.91 -17.27 -4.43
C LEU A 355 -10.43 -17.10 -4.61
N THR A 356 -11.03 -16.06 -4.02
CA THR A 356 -12.49 -15.81 -4.02
C THR A 356 -12.83 -14.58 -4.85
N GLY A 357 -13.61 -14.73 -5.92
CA GLY A 357 -14.23 -13.61 -6.64
C GLY A 357 -15.55 -13.15 -6.02
N LEU A 358 -16.16 -12.09 -6.56
CA LEU A 358 -17.48 -11.59 -6.12
C LEU A 358 -18.66 -12.23 -6.87
N GLY A 359 -18.42 -13.33 -7.58
CA GLY A 359 -19.37 -14.05 -8.42
C GLY A 359 -18.91 -14.12 -9.88
N SER A 360 -19.24 -15.21 -10.56
CA SER A 360 -18.85 -15.44 -11.97
C SER A 360 -19.33 -14.36 -12.94
N HIS A 361 -20.41 -13.65 -12.63
CA HIS A 361 -20.92 -12.53 -13.43
C HIS A 361 -20.25 -11.17 -13.11
N ALA A 362 -19.50 -11.07 -12.01
CA ALA A 362 -18.94 -9.83 -11.50
C ALA A 362 -17.41 -9.77 -11.60
N THR A 363 -16.75 -10.92 -11.53
CA THR A 363 -15.28 -11.02 -11.49
C THR A 363 -14.79 -11.96 -12.59
N SER A 364 -13.79 -11.52 -13.36
CA SER A 364 -13.16 -12.32 -14.39
C SER A 364 -11.64 -12.27 -14.31
N LEU A 365 -10.99 -13.42 -14.48
CA LEU A 365 -9.55 -13.59 -14.60
C LEU A 365 -9.21 -14.04 -16.02
N CYS A 366 -8.20 -13.43 -16.63
CA CYS A 366 -7.67 -13.86 -17.92
C CYS A 366 -6.15 -13.68 -18.01
N ASN A 367 -5.58 -14.29 -19.05
CA ASN A 367 -4.22 -14.03 -19.51
C ASN A 367 -4.28 -13.78 -21.02
N SER A 368 -4.14 -12.51 -21.42
CA SER A 368 -3.92 -12.09 -22.80
C SER A 368 -2.46 -11.71 -23.07
N LYS A 369 -1.65 -11.63 -22.01
CA LYS A 369 -0.32 -11.01 -22.02
C LYS A 369 0.78 -11.99 -22.41
N THR A 370 0.59 -13.27 -22.12
CA THR A 370 1.60 -14.29 -22.40
C THR A 370 0.96 -15.52 -23.02
N GLU A 371 1.22 -15.74 -24.31
CA GLU A 371 0.63 -16.85 -25.08
C GLU A 371 1.13 -18.24 -24.65
N GLU A 372 2.19 -18.29 -23.82
CA GLU A 372 2.87 -19.52 -23.41
C GLU A 372 2.56 -19.94 -21.97
N ASN A 373 1.84 -19.13 -21.18
CA ASN A 373 1.62 -19.39 -19.76
C ASN A 373 0.16 -19.68 -19.42
N CYS A 374 -0.04 -20.49 -18.38
CA CYS A 374 -1.35 -20.66 -17.76
C CYS A 374 -1.77 -19.44 -16.93
N ILE A 375 -3.06 -19.34 -16.58
CA ILE A 375 -3.52 -18.34 -15.59
C ILE A 375 -3.09 -18.78 -14.19
N LEU A 376 -3.27 -20.06 -13.86
CA LEU A 376 -2.88 -20.64 -12.58
C LEU A 376 -1.90 -21.80 -12.79
N TRP A 377 -0.71 -21.68 -12.22
CA TRP A 377 0.25 -22.77 -12.10
C TRP A 377 0.43 -23.17 -10.64
N LEU A 378 0.07 -24.42 -10.32
CA LEU A 378 0.19 -24.95 -8.98
C LEU A 378 1.38 -25.90 -8.92
N GLU A 379 2.51 -25.43 -8.42
CA GLU A 379 3.67 -26.28 -8.14
C GLU A 379 3.39 -27.20 -6.94
N ARG A 380 4.22 -28.24 -6.81
CA ARG A 380 4.23 -29.22 -5.72
C ARG A 380 4.00 -28.58 -4.34
N GLY A 381 3.13 -29.19 -3.54
CA GLY A 381 2.85 -28.78 -2.16
C GLY A 381 1.84 -27.64 -2.02
N SER A 382 1.28 -27.14 -3.13
CA SER A 382 0.21 -26.14 -3.11
C SER A 382 -1.16 -26.76 -2.85
N ASN A 383 -1.99 -26.15 -1.99
CA ASN A 383 -3.41 -26.50 -1.83
C ASN A 383 -4.28 -25.25 -2.08
N ILE A 384 -5.06 -25.23 -3.15
CA ILE A 384 -5.79 -24.03 -3.55
C ILE A 384 -7.27 -24.32 -3.71
N MET A 385 -8.10 -23.38 -3.28
CA MET A 385 -9.50 -23.30 -3.70
C MET A 385 -9.70 -22.05 -4.54
N VAL A 386 -10.25 -22.20 -5.75
CA VAL A 386 -10.66 -21.07 -6.60
C VAL A 386 -12.18 -21.06 -6.64
N GLN A 387 -12.79 -19.93 -6.29
CA GLN A 387 -14.24 -19.82 -6.27
C GLN A 387 -14.79 -18.47 -6.74
N ASP A 388 -16.06 -18.51 -7.20
CA ASP A 388 -16.87 -17.32 -7.47
C ASP A 388 -16.28 -16.37 -8.53
N CYS A 389 -15.67 -16.90 -9.58
CA CYS A 389 -15.14 -16.10 -10.68
C CYS A 389 -15.36 -16.74 -12.05
N THR A 390 -15.22 -15.93 -13.08
CA THR A 390 -15.06 -16.41 -14.45
C THR A 390 -13.57 -16.46 -14.78
N MET A 391 -13.12 -17.53 -15.45
CA MET A 391 -11.75 -17.62 -15.96
C MET A 391 -11.79 -17.88 -17.47
N PHE A 392 -11.01 -17.12 -18.23
CA PHE A 392 -10.94 -17.30 -19.67
C PHE A 392 -9.57 -16.97 -20.24
N LYS A 393 -9.21 -17.63 -21.34
CA LYS A 393 -7.96 -17.37 -22.04
C LYS A 393 -8.19 -17.02 -23.50
N TYR A 394 -7.29 -16.22 -24.07
CA TYR A 394 -7.31 -15.85 -25.48
C TYR A 394 -6.69 -16.97 -26.35
N SER A 395 -6.89 -16.90 -27.67
CA SER A 395 -6.37 -17.89 -28.62
C SER A 395 -4.85 -17.99 -28.55
N GLU A 396 -4.32 -19.20 -28.37
CA GLU A 396 -2.89 -19.44 -28.19
C GLU A 396 -2.35 -20.47 -29.19
N ILE A 397 -1.12 -20.22 -29.66
CA ILE A 397 -0.33 -21.20 -30.42
C ILE A 397 0.18 -22.31 -29.49
N SER A 398 0.35 -22.03 -28.19
CA SER A 398 0.92 -22.94 -27.20
C SER A 398 0.11 -24.23 -27.03
N ILE A 399 0.82 -25.36 -27.03
CA ILE A 399 0.28 -26.70 -26.76
C ILE A 399 0.34 -27.08 -25.27
N THR A 400 1.04 -26.29 -24.44
CA THR A 400 1.30 -26.59 -23.02
C THR A 400 0.58 -25.64 -22.06
N ALA A 401 0.16 -24.46 -22.51
CA ALA A 401 -0.46 -23.44 -21.68
C ALA A 401 -1.93 -23.76 -21.34
N ARG A 402 -2.16 -24.73 -20.44
CA ARG A 402 -3.51 -24.99 -19.91
C ARG A 402 -3.99 -23.77 -19.12
N MET A 403 -5.28 -23.45 -19.04
CA MET A 403 -5.72 -22.30 -18.23
C MET A 403 -5.36 -22.49 -16.74
N ILE A 404 -5.51 -23.71 -16.22
CA ILE A 404 -5.06 -24.15 -14.91
C ILE A 404 -4.17 -25.36 -15.11
N ASP A 405 -2.94 -25.30 -14.59
CA ASP A 405 -1.99 -26.41 -14.63
C ASP A 405 -1.49 -26.74 -13.22
N CYS A 406 -1.57 -28.02 -12.86
CA CYS A 406 -1.27 -28.51 -11.52
C CYS A 406 -0.18 -29.58 -11.60
N ASP A 407 0.99 -29.27 -11.02
CA ASP A 407 2.08 -30.23 -10.85
C ASP A 407 1.70 -31.33 -9.85
N PRO A 408 2.37 -32.50 -9.92
CA PRO A 408 2.17 -33.58 -8.96
C PRO A 408 2.22 -33.11 -7.51
N TRP A 409 1.26 -33.60 -6.73
CA TRP A 409 1.12 -33.40 -5.29
C TRP A 409 0.71 -31.97 -4.89
N SER A 410 0.19 -31.20 -5.84
CA SER A 410 -0.69 -30.07 -5.53
C SER A 410 -2.14 -30.56 -5.29
N ARG A 411 -2.98 -29.68 -4.74
CA ARG A 411 -4.42 -29.90 -4.56
C ARG A 411 -5.19 -28.71 -5.06
N ILE A 412 -6.30 -28.98 -5.74
CA ILE A 412 -7.15 -27.93 -6.30
C ILE A 412 -8.64 -28.21 -6.12
N ILE A 413 -9.36 -27.21 -5.59
CA ILE A 413 -10.82 -27.16 -5.60
C ILE A 413 -11.25 -26.02 -6.51
N VAL A 414 -12.08 -26.31 -7.51
CA VAL A 414 -12.72 -25.30 -8.35
C VAL A 414 -14.20 -25.26 -8.00
N ARG A 415 -14.72 -24.12 -7.53
CA ARG A 415 -16.09 -24.03 -7.03
C ARG A 415 -16.87 -22.82 -7.55
N ARG A 416 -18.07 -23.01 -8.09
CA ARG A 416 -18.91 -21.92 -8.62
C ARG A 416 -18.19 -21.05 -9.66
N CYS A 417 -17.32 -21.67 -10.46
CA CYS A 417 -16.57 -20.98 -11.50
C CYS A 417 -17.18 -21.20 -12.88
N VAL A 418 -16.95 -20.25 -13.79
CA VAL A 418 -17.27 -20.39 -15.21
C VAL A 418 -15.97 -20.32 -16.00
N MET A 419 -15.66 -21.37 -16.76
CA MET A 419 -14.41 -21.50 -17.52
C MET A 419 -14.71 -21.67 -19.01
N PHE A 420 -14.03 -20.88 -19.84
CA PHE A 420 -14.15 -21.00 -21.29
C PHE A 420 -12.93 -20.46 -22.01
N ASN A 421 -12.79 -20.86 -23.27
CA ASN A 421 -11.90 -20.15 -24.18
C ASN A 421 -12.62 -18.93 -24.75
N ASP A 422 -11.88 -17.85 -25.02
CA ASP A 422 -12.34 -16.54 -25.52
C ASP A 422 -13.78 -16.51 -26.06
N VAL A 423 -14.67 -15.77 -25.39
CA VAL A 423 -16.09 -15.61 -25.77
C VAL A 423 -16.24 -15.04 -27.18
N THR A 424 -15.23 -14.31 -27.66
CA THR A 424 -15.23 -13.63 -28.95
C THR A 424 -14.59 -14.47 -30.06
N ALA A 425 -14.11 -15.68 -29.76
CA ALA A 425 -13.48 -16.54 -30.75
C ALA A 425 -14.46 -16.90 -31.89
N GLU A 426 -14.09 -16.54 -33.11
CA GLU A 426 -14.83 -16.91 -34.31
C GLU A 426 -14.67 -18.42 -34.62
N PHE A 427 -15.62 -18.98 -35.37
CA PHE A 427 -15.54 -20.35 -35.85
C PHE A 427 -14.24 -20.58 -36.64
N GLY A 428 -13.39 -21.49 -36.17
CA GLY A 428 -12.09 -21.81 -36.78
C GLY A 428 -10.86 -21.30 -36.02
N VAL A 429 -11.04 -20.47 -34.98
CA VAL A 429 -9.98 -20.13 -34.03
C VAL A 429 -9.52 -21.39 -33.31
N LYS A 430 -8.20 -21.63 -33.29
CA LYS A 430 -7.57 -22.85 -32.80
C LYS A 430 -7.04 -22.66 -31.39
N PHE A 431 -7.52 -23.48 -30.46
CA PHE A 431 -6.94 -23.58 -29.12
C PHE A 431 -6.13 -24.87 -29.02
N ASN A 432 -4.83 -24.73 -28.78
CA ASN A 432 -3.89 -25.84 -28.78
C ASN A 432 -3.66 -26.46 -27.39
N ALA A 433 -4.04 -25.76 -26.33
CA ALA A 433 -3.99 -26.24 -24.95
C ALA A 433 -5.36 -26.13 -24.26
N GLY A 434 -5.69 -27.12 -23.43
CA GLY A 434 -6.96 -27.23 -22.71
C GLY A 434 -7.19 -26.18 -21.61
N LEU A 435 -8.30 -26.33 -20.91
CA LEU A 435 -8.69 -25.50 -19.76
C LEU A 435 -8.03 -25.98 -18.47
N LEU A 436 -7.98 -27.28 -18.22
CA LEU A 436 -7.51 -27.82 -16.93
C LEU A 436 -6.57 -29.00 -17.13
N SER A 437 -5.46 -29.02 -16.41
CA SER A 437 -4.53 -30.15 -16.28
C SER A 437 -4.24 -30.39 -14.81
N VAL A 438 -4.58 -31.60 -14.35
CA VAL A 438 -4.54 -32.05 -12.96
C VAL A 438 -3.86 -33.41 -12.98
N VAL A 439 -2.56 -33.50 -12.66
CA VAL A 439 -1.79 -34.76 -12.81
C VAL A 439 -1.19 -35.18 -11.47
N PHE A 440 -1.61 -36.33 -10.93
CA PHE A 440 -1.23 -36.84 -9.59
C PHE A 440 -1.55 -35.83 -8.47
N THR A 441 -2.77 -35.32 -8.48
CA THR A 441 -3.26 -34.25 -7.61
C THR A 441 -4.65 -34.62 -7.07
N SER A 442 -5.03 -34.07 -5.92
CA SER A 442 -6.36 -34.33 -5.28
C SER A 442 -7.20 -33.06 -5.22
N GLY A 443 -8.52 -33.22 -5.04
CA GLY A 443 -9.46 -32.11 -4.89
C GLY A 443 -10.76 -32.34 -5.66
N GLY A 444 -11.22 -31.36 -6.43
CA GLY A 444 -12.43 -31.57 -7.23
C GLY A 444 -13.02 -30.31 -7.84
N ILE A 445 -14.09 -30.50 -8.60
CA ILE A 445 -14.82 -29.44 -9.27
C ILE A 445 -16.28 -29.47 -8.85
N PHE A 446 -16.77 -28.33 -8.35
CA PHE A 446 -18.07 -28.18 -7.69
C PHE A 446 -18.85 -27.03 -8.31
N ASP A 447 -20.12 -27.25 -8.67
CA ASP A 447 -21.06 -26.21 -9.10
C ASP A 447 -20.52 -25.31 -10.23
N SER A 448 -19.69 -25.86 -11.12
CA SER A 448 -18.94 -25.08 -12.11
C SER A 448 -19.37 -25.41 -13.54
N VAL A 449 -19.17 -24.45 -14.44
CA VAL A 449 -19.54 -24.56 -15.85
C VAL A 449 -18.29 -24.44 -16.72
N PHE A 450 -18.02 -25.45 -17.53
CA PHE A 450 -17.05 -25.36 -18.62
C PHE A 450 -17.82 -25.20 -19.92
N GLN A 451 -17.50 -24.16 -20.68
CA GLN A 451 -18.21 -23.90 -21.94
C GLN A 451 -17.30 -23.43 -23.07
N ASN A 452 -17.80 -23.54 -24.29
CA ASN A 452 -17.23 -22.93 -25.50
C ASN A 452 -15.73 -23.17 -25.65
N SER A 453 -15.34 -24.44 -25.68
CA SER A 453 -13.95 -24.86 -25.79
C SER A 453 -13.82 -25.84 -26.96
N GLN A 454 -13.27 -25.37 -28.08
CA GLN A 454 -12.96 -26.21 -29.24
C GLN A 454 -11.45 -26.37 -29.36
N MET A 455 -10.95 -27.55 -29.04
CA MET A 455 -9.53 -27.88 -29.09
C MET A 455 -9.11 -28.32 -30.49
N THR A 456 -7.86 -27.99 -30.87
CA THR A 456 -7.27 -28.49 -32.11
C THR A 456 -6.92 -29.97 -31.99
N ASN A 457 -5.95 -30.31 -31.11
CA ASN A 457 -5.37 -31.65 -30.95
C ASN A 457 -5.11 -31.97 -29.46
N SER A 458 -5.96 -31.48 -28.56
CA SER A 458 -5.80 -31.71 -27.12
C SER A 458 -7.16 -31.90 -26.47
N ASP A 459 -7.17 -32.49 -25.30
CA ASP A 459 -8.34 -32.57 -24.43
C ASP A 459 -8.56 -31.21 -23.74
N SER A 460 -9.83 -30.85 -23.50
CA SER A 460 -10.16 -29.61 -22.79
C SER A 460 -9.84 -29.74 -21.29
N ILE A 461 -9.98 -30.94 -20.74
CA ILE A 461 -9.75 -31.22 -19.32
C ILE A 461 -8.98 -32.54 -19.21
N ARG A 462 -7.84 -32.50 -18.53
CA ARG A 462 -6.99 -33.64 -18.24
C ARG A 462 -6.92 -33.90 -16.76
N ILE A 463 -7.25 -35.12 -16.33
CA ILE A 463 -7.12 -35.56 -14.95
C ILE A 463 -6.34 -36.89 -14.95
N GLY A 464 -5.14 -36.85 -14.41
CA GLY A 464 -4.31 -38.01 -14.10
C GLY A 464 -4.45 -38.36 -12.62
N SER A 465 -5.12 -39.46 -12.29
CA SER A 465 -5.39 -39.92 -10.92
C SER A 465 -5.09 -41.42 -10.83
N GLN A 466 -4.39 -41.92 -9.82
CA GLN A 466 -4.12 -43.36 -9.71
C GLN A 466 -5.43 -44.16 -9.54
N THR A 467 -5.42 -45.46 -9.79
CA THR A 467 -6.63 -46.32 -9.82
C THR A 467 -7.49 -46.33 -8.55
N ASP A 468 -6.98 -45.79 -7.43
CA ASP A 468 -7.67 -45.69 -6.14
C ASP A 468 -8.00 -44.22 -5.75
N ASP A 469 -7.85 -43.28 -6.68
CA ASP A 469 -7.88 -41.83 -6.46
C ASP A 469 -9.21 -41.15 -6.93
N PHE A 470 -10.26 -41.94 -7.21
CA PHE A 470 -11.56 -41.44 -7.65
C PHE A 470 -12.68 -42.19 -6.90
N ASP A 471 -13.41 -41.50 -6.02
CA ASP A 471 -14.55 -42.08 -5.28
C ASP A 471 -15.82 -41.27 -5.58
N PHE A 472 -16.86 -41.95 -6.04
CA PHE A 472 -18.15 -41.36 -6.39
C PHE A 472 -19.22 -41.54 -5.30
N ASP A 473 -18.91 -42.28 -4.22
CA ASP A 473 -19.89 -42.79 -3.25
C ASP A 473 -19.91 -42.03 -1.89
N LEU A 474 -19.15 -40.94 -1.73
CA LEU A 474 -19.00 -40.20 -0.45
C LEU A 474 -20.01 -39.05 -0.22
N ILE A 475 -20.94 -38.82 -1.15
CA ILE A 475 -21.92 -37.73 -1.06
C ILE A 475 -23.34 -38.28 -0.82
N GLU A 476 -23.93 -37.96 0.34
CA GLU A 476 -25.35 -38.18 0.58
C GLU A 476 -26.17 -36.94 0.19
N LYS A 477 -27.23 -37.17 -0.58
CA LYS A 477 -28.14 -36.11 -1.03
C LYS A 477 -29.26 -35.91 -0.01
N ASN A 478 -29.25 -34.77 0.67
CA ASN A 478 -30.29 -34.43 1.62
C ASN A 478 -31.62 -34.16 0.90
N SER A 479 -32.71 -34.36 1.64
CA SER A 479 -34.08 -34.17 1.13
C SER A 479 -34.41 -32.76 0.63
N ASP A 480 -33.59 -31.76 0.96
CA ASP A 480 -33.70 -30.37 0.52
C ASP A 480 -32.84 -30.04 -0.73
N GLY A 481 -32.12 -31.04 -1.26
CA GLY A 481 -31.23 -30.87 -2.41
C GLY A 481 -29.82 -30.38 -2.06
N SER A 482 -29.50 -30.19 -0.78
CA SER A 482 -28.11 -30.01 -0.32
C SER A 482 -27.36 -31.35 -0.29
N CYS A 483 -26.03 -31.28 -0.30
CA CYS A 483 -25.16 -32.47 -0.25
C CYS A 483 -24.16 -32.30 0.88
N GLN A 484 -23.93 -33.39 1.63
CA GLN A 484 -22.97 -33.45 2.71
C GLN A 484 -22.04 -34.65 2.53
N PHE A 485 -20.80 -34.52 3.00
CA PHE A 485 -19.86 -35.63 3.05
C PHE A 485 -20.32 -36.66 4.08
N VAL A 486 -20.25 -37.95 3.73
CA VAL A 486 -20.34 -39.02 4.72
C VAL A 486 -19.00 -39.09 5.45
N SER A 487 -18.87 -38.37 6.57
CA SER A 487 -17.70 -38.47 7.44
C SER A 487 -18.03 -39.35 8.65
N ASP A 488 -17.34 -40.48 8.78
CA ASP A 488 -17.31 -41.21 10.05
C ASP A 488 -16.54 -40.36 11.09
N ASP A 489 -17.31 -39.78 12.00
CA ASP A 489 -16.99 -39.14 13.29
C ASP A 489 -15.63 -38.43 13.51
N ALA A 490 -15.76 -37.17 13.94
CA ALA A 490 -14.78 -36.27 14.60
C ALA A 490 -13.97 -35.28 13.72
N GLU A 491 -14.58 -34.10 13.58
CA GLU A 491 -14.06 -32.74 13.34
C GLU A 491 -13.22 -32.38 12.08
N PRO A 492 -13.49 -31.21 11.48
CA PRO A 492 -12.83 -30.70 10.28
C PRO A 492 -11.60 -29.89 10.64
N GLU A 493 -10.39 -30.46 10.56
CA GLU A 493 -9.18 -29.61 10.60
C GLU A 493 -7.93 -30.15 9.90
N ASN A 494 -7.96 -31.34 9.28
CA ASN A 494 -6.89 -31.77 8.38
C ASN A 494 -7.42 -32.70 7.28
N ASN A 495 -6.86 -32.54 6.09
CA ASN A 495 -7.19 -33.22 4.84
C ASN A 495 -7.57 -34.70 5.00
N PRO A 496 -8.53 -35.23 4.22
CA PRO A 496 -8.74 -36.66 4.13
C PRO A 496 -7.43 -37.36 3.67
N PRO A 497 -7.11 -38.54 4.23
CA PRO A 497 -5.88 -39.27 3.97
C PRO A 497 -5.80 -39.94 2.59
N GLN A 498 -6.85 -39.85 1.77
CA GLN A 498 -6.92 -40.43 0.42
C GLN A 498 -6.86 -39.32 -0.65
N VAL A 499 -6.11 -39.59 -1.72
CA VAL A 499 -5.91 -38.70 -2.86
C VAL A 499 -7.13 -38.81 -3.76
N LEU A 500 -8.24 -38.15 -3.44
CA LEU A 500 -9.46 -38.26 -4.26
C LEU A 500 -9.68 -37.01 -5.13
N PHE A 501 -10.10 -37.18 -6.38
CA PHE A 501 -10.58 -36.11 -7.27
C PHE A 501 -12.06 -36.30 -7.64
N GLU A 502 -12.89 -35.28 -7.45
CA GLU A 502 -14.35 -35.41 -7.58
C GLU A 502 -14.99 -34.40 -8.55
N PHE A 503 -16.13 -34.79 -9.13
CA PHE A 503 -17.03 -33.88 -9.87
C PHE A 503 -18.39 -33.82 -9.19
N TYR A 504 -18.85 -32.61 -8.86
CA TYR A 504 -20.18 -32.39 -8.30
C TYR A 504 -20.89 -31.24 -9.00
N ASN A 505 -22.07 -31.50 -9.57
CA ASN A 505 -22.89 -30.50 -10.27
C ASN A 505 -22.09 -29.70 -11.32
N VAL A 506 -21.30 -30.40 -12.12
CA VAL A 506 -20.46 -29.80 -13.17
C VAL A 506 -21.16 -29.89 -14.51
N THR A 507 -21.18 -28.77 -15.22
CA THR A 507 -21.83 -28.68 -16.53
C THR A 507 -20.80 -28.44 -17.63
N PHE A 508 -20.77 -29.31 -18.63
CA PHE A 508 -19.96 -29.18 -19.83
C PHE A 508 -20.84 -28.77 -21.03
N ARG A 509 -20.59 -27.61 -21.64
CA ARG A 509 -21.38 -27.08 -22.79
C ARG A 509 -20.47 -26.79 -23.97
N HIS A 510 -20.70 -27.43 -25.11
CA HIS A 510 -19.92 -27.15 -26.32
C HIS A 510 -18.39 -27.32 -26.10
N LEU A 511 -18.01 -28.39 -25.39
CA LEU A 511 -16.62 -28.84 -25.36
C LEU A 511 -16.41 -29.86 -26.48
N SER A 512 -15.35 -29.68 -27.27
CA SER A 512 -15.03 -30.59 -28.38
C SER A 512 -13.54 -30.55 -28.71
N SER A 513 -13.05 -31.63 -29.33
CA SER A 513 -11.75 -31.66 -29.99
C SER A 513 -11.97 -31.92 -31.49
N ASN A 514 -11.15 -31.30 -32.34
CA ASN A 514 -11.18 -31.57 -33.78
C ASN A 514 -10.55 -32.92 -34.14
N GLU A 515 -9.78 -33.51 -33.21
CA GLU A 515 -9.19 -34.82 -33.37
C GLU A 515 -10.16 -35.92 -32.87
N PRO A 516 -10.66 -36.82 -33.74
CA PRO A 516 -11.70 -37.79 -33.38
C PRO A 516 -11.34 -38.76 -32.26
N SER A 517 -10.03 -39.00 -32.04
CA SER A 517 -9.52 -39.89 -31.01
C SER A 517 -9.26 -39.21 -29.67
N THR A 518 -9.39 -37.88 -29.59
CA THR A 518 -9.03 -37.11 -28.41
C THR A 518 -10.29 -36.74 -27.63
N PRO A 519 -10.51 -37.28 -26.42
CA PRO A 519 -11.70 -36.97 -25.63
C PRO A 519 -11.66 -35.51 -25.17
N SER A 520 -12.82 -34.90 -24.97
CA SER A 520 -12.89 -33.53 -24.41
C SER A 520 -12.54 -33.49 -22.92
N VAL A 521 -12.78 -34.59 -22.22
CA VAL A 521 -12.37 -34.82 -20.83
C VAL A 521 -11.62 -36.15 -20.80
N ASP A 522 -10.32 -36.09 -20.53
CA ASP A 522 -9.45 -37.27 -20.41
C ASP A 522 -9.18 -37.56 -18.93
N ILE A 523 -9.59 -38.73 -18.47
CA ILE A 523 -9.33 -39.23 -17.10
C ILE A 523 -8.52 -40.51 -17.24
N PHE A 524 -7.29 -40.51 -16.73
CA PHE A 524 -6.36 -41.64 -16.87
C PHE A 524 -5.61 -41.90 -15.56
N SER A 525 -5.10 -43.12 -15.43
CA SER A 525 -4.36 -43.62 -14.27
C SER A 525 -2.88 -43.83 -14.52
#